data_AF-A0A2D8C6R2-F1
#
_entry.id   AF-A0A2D8C6R2-F1
#
_cell.length_a   1.000
_cell.length_b   1.000
_cell.length_c   1.000
_cell.angle_alpha   90.00
_cell.angle_beta   90.00
_cell.angle_gamma   90.00
#
_symmetry.space_group_name_H-M   'P 1'
#
loop_
_entity.id
_entity.type
_entity.pdbx_description
1 polymer ?
#
loop_
_entity_poly.entity_id
_entity_poly.type
_entity_poly.pdbx_seq_one_letter_code
_entity_poly.pdbx_strand_id
1 'polypeptide(L)'
;MTKPKNNWLMDAEVQYKVTPTKGRWEVLLIFINTKDPSQILIQHIGDYRSERLAEIYGKHMQQTAAKDSRGTQKVNKNAYNINNN
;
A
#
# COMPACT_ATOMS: atom_id res chain seq x y z
N MET A 1 -8.40 -3.62 26.54
CA MET A 1 -7.47 -3.77 25.40
C MET A 1 -7.72 -2.64 24.41
N THR A 2 -6.95 -1.57 24.50
CA THR A 2 -7.00 -0.43 23.57
C THR A 2 -6.27 -0.83 22.29
N LYS A 3 -7.00 -1.01 21.19
CA LYS A 3 -6.38 -1.11 19.84
C LYS A 3 -5.48 0.11 19.66
N PRO A 4 -4.21 -0.03 19.25
CA PRO A 4 -3.38 1.12 18.95
C PRO A 4 -4.12 1.96 17.90
N LYS A 5 -4.35 3.23 18.23
CA LYS A 5 -4.96 4.21 17.32
C LYS A 5 -3.98 4.37 16.16
N ASN A 6 -4.13 3.57 15.13
CA ASN A 6 -3.44 3.70 13.85
C ASN A 6 -3.97 4.94 13.09
N ASN A 7 -4.03 6.08 13.77
CA ASN A 7 -4.51 7.35 13.22
C ASN A 7 -3.69 7.77 11.99
N TRP A 8 -2.45 7.28 11.88
CA TRP A 8 -1.58 7.53 10.74
C TRP A 8 -2.01 6.80 9.47
N LEU A 9 -2.77 5.69 9.56
CA LEU A 9 -3.31 5.01 8.38
C LEU A 9 -4.25 5.90 7.57
N MET A 10 -4.85 6.90 8.23
CA MET A 10 -5.71 7.89 7.60
C MET A 10 -4.95 8.86 6.68
N ASP A 11 -3.67 9.13 6.99
CA ASP A 11 -2.79 10.02 6.23
C ASP A 11 -1.79 9.21 5.38
N ALA A 12 -1.92 7.88 5.33
CA ALA A 12 -0.95 7.02 4.68
C ALA A 12 -1.07 7.08 3.15
N GLU A 13 0.08 7.08 2.46
CA GLU A 13 0.11 6.80 1.03
C GLU A 13 -0.16 5.31 0.81
N VAL A 14 -1.08 5.02 -0.10
CA VAL A 14 -1.43 3.66 -0.47
C VAL A 14 -0.77 3.31 -1.81
N GLN A 15 0.07 2.28 -1.80
CA GLN A 15 0.64 1.65 -2.98
C GLN A 15 0.20 0.19 -3.04
N TYR A 16 0.30 -0.44 -4.21
CA TYR A 16 0.11 -1.88 -4.34
C TYR A 16 1.33 -2.51 -5.03
N LYS A 17 1.57 -3.78 -4.73
CA LYS A 17 2.60 -4.59 -5.38
C LYS A 17 2.00 -5.92 -5.79
N VAL A 18 2.32 -6.34 -7.01
CA VAL A 18 1.98 -7.66 -7.54
C VAL A 18 3.27 -8.49 -7.56
N THR A 19 3.24 -9.68 -6.95
CA THR A 19 4.39 -10.58 -6.91
C THR A 19 4.01 -12.00 -7.33
N PRO A 20 4.84 -12.68 -8.16
CA PRO A 20 4.61 -14.07 -8.48
C PRO A 20 4.96 -14.97 -7.27
N THR A 21 4.02 -15.79 -6.83
CA THR A 21 4.17 -16.73 -5.72
C THR A 21 3.63 -18.10 -6.14
N LYS A 22 4.50 -19.11 -6.28
CA LYS A 22 4.16 -20.52 -6.55
C LYS A 22 3.07 -20.73 -7.62
N GLY A 23 3.21 -20.10 -8.78
CA GLY A 23 2.26 -20.23 -9.89
C GLY A 23 0.98 -19.39 -9.76
N ARG A 24 0.92 -18.50 -8.77
CA ARG A 24 -0.10 -17.47 -8.59
C ARG A 24 0.53 -16.10 -8.51
N TRP A 25 -0.31 -15.08 -8.53
CA TRP A 25 0.05 -13.68 -8.45
C TRP A 25 -0.57 -13.09 -7.19
N GLU A 26 0.28 -12.78 -6.23
CA GLU A 26 -0.07 -12.23 -4.94
C GLU A 26 -0.19 -10.72 -5.03
N VAL A 27 -1.24 -10.15 -4.44
CA VAL A 27 -1.45 -8.70 -4.34
C VAL A 27 -1.23 -8.26 -2.90
N LEU A 28 -0.27 -7.37 -2.73
CA LEU A 28 0.03 -6.70 -1.48
C LEU A 28 -0.38 -5.24 -1.57
N LEU A 29 -1.06 -4.74 -0.55
CA LEU A 29 -1.34 -3.32 -0.37
C LEU A 29 -0.38 -2.78 0.69
N ILE A 30 0.27 -1.67 0.36
CA ILE A 30 1.34 -1.07 1.16
C ILE A 30 0.86 0.31 1.58
N PHE A 31 0.71 0.51 2.88
CA PHE A 31 0.39 1.79 3.49
C PHE A 31 1.66 2.38 4.07
N ILE A 32 2.04 3.56 3.60
CA ILE A 32 3.25 4.26 4.03
C ILE A 32 2.84 5.50 4.80
N ASN A 33 3.27 5.63 6.05
CA ASN A 33 3.01 6.84 6.82
C ASN A 33 3.72 8.03 6.17
N THR A 34 2.96 9.06 5.80
CA THR A 34 3.47 10.27 5.13
C THR A 34 4.32 11.17 6.04
N LYS A 35 4.16 11.04 7.36
CA LYS A 35 4.90 11.82 8.37
C LYS A 35 6.15 11.09 8.85
N ASP A 36 6.15 9.77 8.79
CA ASP A 36 7.27 8.91 9.19
C ASP A 36 7.38 7.71 8.23
N PRO A 37 8.14 7.82 7.13
CA PRO A 37 8.22 6.77 6.12
C PRO A 37 8.79 5.43 6.62
N SER A 38 9.36 5.39 7.84
CA SER A 38 9.79 4.12 8.48
C SER A 38 8.60 3.28 8.96
N GLN A 39 7.43 3.89 9.13
CA GLN A 39 6.19 3.21 9.50
C GLN A 39 5.44 2.77 8.24
N ILE A 40 5.58 1.48 7.93
CA ILE A 40 4.94 0.83 6.78
C ILE A 40 4.04 -0.29 7.29
N LEU A 41 2.83 -0.38 6.74
CA LEU A 41 1.95 -1.52 6.93
C LEU A 41 1.75 -2.21 5.58
N ILE A 42 2.05 -3.50 5.53
CA ILE A 42 1.82 -4.33 4.35
C ILE A 42 0.67 -5.27 4.66
N GLN A 43 -0.32 -5.31 3.78
CA GLN A 43 -1.48 -6.17 3.90
C GLN A 43 -1.62 -7.03 2.64
N HIS A 44 -1.75 -8.33 2.86
CA HIS A 44 -2.13 -9.27 1.79
C HIS A 44 -3.60 -9.09 1.44
N ILE A 45 -3.88 -8.92 0.15
CA ILE A 45 -5.23 -8.70 -0.38
C ILE A 45 -5.78 -9.98 -1.01
N GLY A 46 -4.92 -10.80 -1.61
CA GLY A 46 -5.33 -12.06 -2.20
C GLY A 46 -4.34 -12.57 -3.26
N ASP A 47 -4.61 -13.79 -3.70
CA ASP A 47 -3.85 -14.47 -4.75
C ASP A 47 -4.71 -14.68 -5.98
N TYR A 48 -4.14 -14.43 -7.15
CA TYR A 48 -4.84 -14.47 -8.42
C TYR A 48 -4.13 -15.41 -9.40
N ARG A 49 -4.91 -15.97 -10.33
CA ARG A 49 -4.42 -16.93 -11.32
C ARG A 49 -3.57 -16.30 -12.44
N SER A 50 -3.63 -14.98 -12.62
CA SER A 50 -2.88 -14.27 -13.66
C SER A 50 -2.46 -12.89 -13.18
N GLU A 51 -1.33 -12.42 -13.71
CA GLU A 51 -0.74 -11.11 -13.41
C GLU A 51 -1.73 -9.98 -13.68
N ARG A 52 -2.32 -9.97 -14.87
CA ARG A 52 -3.30 -8.96 -15.28
C ARG A 52 -4.50 -8.89 -14.33
N LEU A 53 -4.95 -10.02 -13.80
CA LEU A 53 -6.06 -10.02 -12.83
C LEU A 53 -5.60 -9.42 -11.49
N ALA A 54 -4.42 -9.81 -11.03
CA ALA A 54 -3.80 -9.24 -9.83
C ALA A 54 -3.61 -7.72 -9.94
N GLU A 55 -3.17 -7.21 -11.09
CA GLU A 55 -2.99 -5.78 -11.35
C GLU A 55 -4.31 -5.00 -11.31
N ILE A 56 -5.36 -5.54 -11.95
CA ILE A 56 -6.69 -4.91 -11.94
C ILE A 56 -7.21 -4.81 -10.50
N TYR A 57 -7.09 -5.91 -9.74
CA TYR A 57 -7.51 -5.93 -8.34
C TYR A 57 -6.66 -5.02 -7.46
N GLY A 58 -5.33 -5.03 -7.61
CA GLY A 58 -4.41 -4.16 -6.87
C GLY A 58 -4.72 -2.68 -7.11
N LYS A 59 -4.92 -2.29 -8.36
CA LYS A 59 -5.30 -0.92 -8.74
C LYS A 59 -6.68 -0.53 -8.21
N HIS A 60 -7.67 -1.42 -8.30
CA HIS A 60 -8.99 -1.19 -7.74
C HIS A 60 -8.93 -0.98 -6.22
N MET A 61 -8.21 -1.86 -5.50
CA MET A 61 -8.09 -1.79 -4.05
C MET A 61 -7.30 -0.56 -3.59
N GLN A 62 -6.24 -0.19 -4.30
CA GLN A 62 -5.55 1.08 -4.08
C GLN A 62 -6.52 2.25 -4.20
N GLN A 63 -7.37 2.27 -5.22
CA GLN A 63 -8.37 3.33 -5.41
C GLN A 63 -9.45 3.32 -4.34
N THR A 64 -9.94 2.15 -3.90
CA THR A 64 -10.93 2.03 -2.82
C THR A 64 -10.36 2.52 -1.49
N ALA A 65 -9.13 2.12 -1.16
CA ALA A 65 -8.44 2.58 0.04
C ALA A 65 -8.12 4.09 -0.03
N ALA A 66 -7.79 4.61 -1.21
CA ALA A 66 -7.56 6.04 -1.43
C ALA A 66 -8.86 6.89 -1.44
N LYS A 67 -10.00 6.27 -1.77
CA LYS A 67 -11.33 6.89 -1.83
C LYS A 67 -12.05 6.91 -0.47
N ASP A 68 -11.41 6.50 0.63
CA ASP A 68 -11.95 6.73 1.97
C ASP A 68 -12.06 8.25 2.25
N SER A 69 -13.22 8.82 1.87
CA SER A 69 -13.80 10.16 2.05
C SER A 69 -12.98 11.44 1.86
N ARG A 70 -11.64 11.43 1.83
CA ARG A 70 -10.81 12.65 2.01
C ARG A 70 -9.61 12.79 1.06
N GLY A 71 -9.34 11.81 0.20
CA GLY A 71 -8.27 11.87 -0.80
C GLY A 71 -6.88 11.49 -0.25
N THR A 72 -6.10 10.75 -1.03
CA THR A 72 -4.74 10.32 -0.66
C THR A 72 -3.78 11.50 -0.55
N GLN A 73 -3.23 11.72 0.65
CA GLN A 73 -2.00 12.48 0.82
C GLN A 73 -0.85 11.67 0.21
N LYS A 74 -0.06 12.29 -0.67
CA LYS A 74 1.11 11.65 -1.30
C LYS A 74 2.34 11.96 -0.45
N VAL A 75 3.19 10.97 -0.21
CA VAL A 75 4.52 11.21 0.38
C VAL A 75 5.30 12.09 -0.60
N ASN A 76 5.98 13.10 -0.08
CA ASN A 76 6.91 13.89 -0.88
C ASN A 76 8.03 12.95 -1.35
N LYS A 77 8.24 12.81 -2.67
CA LYS A 77 9.28 11.95 -3.24
C LYS A 77 10.70 12.30 -2.74
N ASN A 78 10.90 13.53 -2.28
CA ASN A 78 12.17 13.99 -1.70
C ASN A 78 12.33 13.66 -0.20
N ALA A 79 11.34 13.01 0.43
CA ALA A 79 11.44 12.54 1.82
C ALA A 79 12.38 11.34 1.97
N TYR A 80 12.68 10.66 0.86
CA TYR A 80 13.65 9.57 0.83
C TYR A 80 15.01 10.13 0.43
N ASN A 81 15.89 10.36 1.41
CA ASN A 81 17.33 10.40 1.15
C ASN A 81 17.79 8.96 0.87
N ILE A 82 17.49 8.46 -0.33
CA ILE A 82 18.07 7.21 -0.83
C ILE A 82 19.53 7.54 -1.16
N ASN A 83 20.38 7.45 -0.15
CA ASN A 83 21.81 7.63 -0.30
C ASN A 83 22.32 6.43 -1.12
N ASN A 84 22.67 6.67 -2.37
CA ASN A 84 23.22 5.67 -3.28
C ASN A 84 24.72 5.57 -2.95
N ASN A 85 25.09 4.65 -2.07
CA ASN A 85 26.48 4.32 -1.76
C ASN A 85 26.88 3.03 -2.49
#